data_AF-A0A955E935-F1
#
_entry.id   AF-A0A955E935-F1
#
_cell.length_a   1.000
_cell.length_b   1.000
_cell.length_c   1.000
_cell.angle_alpha   90.00
_cell.angle_beta   90.00
_cell.angle_gamma   90.00
#
_symmetry.space_group_name_H-M   'P 1'
#
loop_
_entity.id
_entity.type
_entity.pdbx_description
1 polymer ?
#
loop_
_entity_poly.entity_id
_entity_poly.type
_entity_poly.pdbx_seq_one_letter_code
_entity_poly.pdbx_strand_id
1 'polypeptide(L)'
;MLMSRVSGLVVAVVLAVSMLATNAHAQMFRAGMRGAMEADFTSKGLEEAAEILRLDDDQKMIAEELLKGYLVEWEELRGRMNQVMEGARQEFRETQDPSVWQDIQEVMGKFDDEKKAMTDRFVGDLKLTLTEEQLDRWPTLERQRRRAATMQNNPMSLSGEGVDVIALVKEMEFTPEVMEGVAPILERYEVELDRALIERNEIQEKGMGRAMELWQNQDFDTMEKIFNEARDAGVKVRDANRRAAKQITSVLPEEQAALFEQKFKEASFPQVYRRSFAVRAFETANDMADLTSEQREQIGQMRSQLDRELATLNDKMAASIEKDEMERSIQGMMGMGRRGPGGDNAARQERRDYETKMVERLKSVLTPEQQALLPEPEQQRDWRRNFGGDGEDGGDRPRRRRGGEQQDGV
;
A
#
# COMPACT_ATOMS: atom_id res chain seq x y z
N MET A 1 5.34 -9.09 -59.45
CA MET A 1 4.16 -9.08 -58.56
C MET A 1 4.46 -9.94 -57.35
N LEU A 2 4.99 -9.33 -56.28
CA LEU A 2 5.23 -9.99 -55.00
C LEU A 2 5.46 -8.90 -53.94
N MET A 3 4.40 -8.18 -53.60
CA MET A 3 4.32 -7.33 -52.41
C MET A 3 2.85 -7.21 -52.01
N SER A 4 2.50 -7.78 -50.85
CA SER A 4 1.39 -7.38 -49.96
C SER A 4 0.95 -8.59 -49.13
N ARG A 5 1.64 -8.88 -48.02
CA ARG A 5 1.12 -9.65 -46.84
C ARG A 5 2.12 -9.58 -45.66
N VAL A 6 2.44 -8.40 -45.12
CA VAL A 6 3.17 -8.30 -43.82
C VAL A 6 2.62 -7.20 -42.89
N SER A 7 1.79 -6.26 -43.35
CA SER A 7 1.40 -5.10 -42.53
C SER A 7 0.30 -5.32 -41.47
N GLY A 8 -0.16 -6.57 -41.25
CA GLY A 8 -1.28 -6.85 -40.33
C GLY A 8 -0.91 -7.23 -38.89
N LEU A 9 0.31 -7.69 -38.63
CA LEU A 9 0.67 -8.28 -37.34
C LEU A 9 1.37 -7.29 -36.37
N VAL A 10 1.90 -6.18 -36.87
CA VAL A 10 2.66 -5.20 -36.06
C VAL A 10 1.73 -4.22 -35.34
N VAL A 11 0.52 -3.95 -35.87
CA VAL A 11 -0.44 -3.01 -35.24
C VAL A 11 -1.18 -3.64 -34.04
N ALA A 12 -1.39 -4.96 -34.03
CA ALA A 12 -2.09 -5.65 -32.94
C ALA A 12 -1.23 -5.81 -31.66
N VAL A 13 0.10 -5.90 -31.79
CA VAL A 13 1.02 -6.01 -30.64
C VAL A 13 1.22 -4.64 -29.97
N VAL A 14 1.19 -3.53 -30.71
CA VAL A 14 1.27 -2.18 -30.13
C VAL A 14 0.02 -1.84 -29.32
N LEU A 15 -1.19 -2.20 -29.78
CA LEU A 15 -2.44 -1.97 -29.03
C LEU A 15 -2.55 -2.82 -27.74
N ALA A 16 -2.00 -4.03 -27.72
CA ALA A 16 -2.03 -4.90 -26.54
C ALA A 16 -1.03 -4.45 -25.44
N VAL A 17 0.10 -3.86 -25.81
CA VAL A 17 1.08 -3.30 -24.85
C VAL A 17 0.55 -2.01 -24.21
N SER A 18 -0.21 -1.19 -24.94
CA SER A 18 -0.89 -0.01 -24.40
C SER A 18 -1.92 -0.35 -23.31
N MET A 19 -2.61 -1.49 -23.40
CA MET A 19 -3.65 -1.90 -22.44
C MET A 19 -3.11 -2.56 -21.15
N LEU A 20 -1.84 -2.97 -21.13
CA LEU A 20 -1.19 -3.55 -19.93
C LEU A 20 -0.47 -2.48 -19.10
N ALA A 21 0.11 -1.46 -19.74
CA ALA A 21 0.70 -0.31 -19.04
C ALA A 21 -0.36 0.56 -18.33
N THR A 22 -1.58 0.65 -18.88
CA THR A 22 -2.70 1.42 -18.29
C THR A 22 -3.16 0.90 -16.94
N ASN A 23 -3.02 -0.40 -16.63
CA ASN A 23 -3.52 -0.95 -15.37
C ASN A 23 -2.68 -0.53 -14.15
N ALA A 24 -1.34 -0.52 -14.26
CA ALA A 24 -0.47 -0.06 -13.16
C ALA A 24 -0.57 1.46 -12.95
N HIS A 25 -0.74 2.22 -14.04
CA HIS A 25 -0.92 3.67 -14.00
C HIS A 25 -2.30 4.04 -13.43
N ALA A 26 -3.35 3.32 -13.82
CA ALA A 26 -4.68 3.47 -13.25
C ALA A 26 -4.74 3.05 -11.77
N GLN A 27 -3.95 2.05 -11.35
CA GLN A 27 -3.87 1.64 -9.94
C GLN A 27 -3.15 2.67 -9.06
N MET A 28 -2.02 3.23 -9.51
CA MET A 28 -1.34 4.32 -8.79
C MET A 28 -2.20 5.59 -8.74
N PHE A 29 -2.81 5.98 -9.86
CA PHE A 29 -3.71 7.13 -9.93
C PHE A 29 -4.94 6.94 -9.02
N ARG A 30 -5.51 5.73 -8.97
CA ARG A 30 -6.67 5.39 -8.14
C ARG A 30 -6.33 5.32 -6.64
N ALA A 31 -5.11 4.92 -6.27
CA ALA A 31 -4.65 4.95 -4.89
C ALA A 31 -4.40 6.40 -4.41
N GLY A 32 -3.72 7.22 -5.22
CA GLY A 32 -3.50 8.64 -4.93
C GLY A 32 -4.81 9.44 -4.85
N MET A 33 -5.75 9.20 -5.77
CA MET A 33 -7.09 9.79 -5.71
C MET A 33 -7.90 9.35 -4.49
N ARG A 34 -7.73 8.11 -4.02
CA ARG A 34 -8.50 7.63 -2.87
C ARG A 34 -8.16 8.41 -1.60
N GLY A 35 -6.87 8.66 -1.34
CA GLY A 35 -6.45 9.47 -0.20
C GLY A 35 -6.83 10.94 -0.33
N ALA A 36 -6.76 11.51 -1.52
CA ALA A 36 -7.18 12.90 -1.78
C ALA A 36 -8.69 13.10 -1.51
N MET A 37 -9.50 12.06 -1.75
CA MET A 37 -10.96 12.05 -1.61
C MET A 37 -11.45 11.60 -0.22
N GLU A 38 -10.57 11.61 0.78
CA GLU A 38 -10.91 11.38 2.19
C GLU A 38 -10.88 12.69 2.98
N ALA A 39 -11.70 12.76 4.04
CA ALA A 39 -11.74 13.92 4.93
C ALA A 39 -10.46 13.97 5.78
N ASP A 40 -9.93 15.16 6.04
CA ASP A 40 -8.74 15.30 6.89
C ASP A 40 -9.05 15.06 8.38
N PHE A 41 -10.30 15.27 8.81
CA PHE A 41 -10.78 14.94 10.14
C PHE A 41 -11.92 13.93 10.06
N THR A 42 -11.93 12.97 10.99
CA THR A 42 -12.96 11.93 11.12
C THR A 42 -13.37 11.82 12.59
N SER A 43 -14.49 11.14 12.89
CA SER A 43 -14.92 10.91 14.28
C SER A 43 -13.85 10.21 15.10
N LYS A 44 -13.24 9.15 14.53
CA LYS A 44 -12.10 8.47 15.16
C LYS A 44 -10.91 9.42 15.38
N GLY A 45 -10.59 10.26 14.40
CA GLY A 45 -9.52 11.25 14.53
C GLY A 45 -9.80 12.29 15.62
N LEU A 46 -11.08 12.62 15.88
CA LEU A 46 -11.48 13.50 16.98
C LEU A 46 -11.37 12.80 18.33
N GLU A 47 -11.73 11.53 18.44
CA GLU A 47 -11.54 10.74 19.67
C GLU A 47 -10.05 10.70 20.07
N GLU A 48 -9.17 10.41 19.12
CA GLU A 48 -7.72 10.43 19.34
C GLU A 48 -7.22 11.84 19.72
N ALA A 49 -7.74 12.89 19.08
CA ALA A 49 -7.43 14.26 19.45
C ALA A 49 -7.91 14.60 20.87
N ALA A 50 -9.09 14.12 21.26
CA ALA A 50 -9.65 14.34 22.59
C ALA A 50 -8.78 13.70 23.68
N GLU A 51 -8.23 12.51 23.44
CA GLU A 51 -7.29 11.84 24.34
C GLU A 51 -5.97 12.62 24.49
N ILE A 52 -5.36 13.04 23.38
CA ILE A 52 -4.07 13.76 23.39
C ILE A 52 -4.22 15.12 24.05
N LEU A 53 -5.24 15.88 23.66
CA LEU A 53 -5.51 17.22 24.18
C LEU A 53 -6.14 17.18 25.57
N ARG A 54 -6.58 16.00 26.05
CA ARG A 54 -7.29 15.83 27.32
C ARG A 54 -8.51 16.75 27.41
N LEU A 55 -9.37 16.69 26.39
CA LEU A 55 -10.60 17.46 26.37
C LEU A 55 -11.51 17.00 27.52
N ASP A 56 -12.13 17.97 28.20
CA ASP A 56 -13.23 17.67 29.12
C ASP A 56 -14.53 17.35 28.36
N ASP A 57 -15.58 16.97 29.08
CA ASP A 57 -16.81 16.50 28.47
C ASP A 57 -17.56 17.62 27.71
N ASP A 58 -17.47 18.87 28.16
CA ASP A 58 -18.07 20.01 27.49
C ASP A 58 -17.32 20.33 26.19
N GLN A 59 -15.97 20.35 26.25
CA GLN A 59 -15.12 20.54 25.08
C GLN A 59 -15.28 19.44 24.05
N LYS A 60 -15.41 18.17 24.48
CA LYS A 60 -15.71 17.05 23.56
C LYS A 60 -17.03 17.27 22.85
N MET A 61 -18.09 17.64 23.57
CA MET A 61 -19.40 17.90 22.97
C MET A 61 -19.35 19.02 21.93
N ILE A 62 -18.65 20.12 22.24
CA ILE A 62 -18.46 21.23 21.29
C ILE A 62 -17.66 20.75 20.07
N ALA A 63 -16.56 20.03 20.28
CA ALA A 63 -15.72 19.54 19.19
C ALA A 63 -16.46 18.53 18.28
N GLU A 64 -17.32 17.69 18.85
CA GLU A 64 -18.19 16.78 18.09
C GLU A 64 -19.19 17.55 17.23
N GLU A 65 -19.77 18.63 17.74
CA GLU A 65 -20.70 19.45 16.98
C GLU A 65 -19.99 20.22 15.84
N LEU A 66 -18.81 20.79 16.12
CA LEU A 66 -17.95 21.38 15.09
C LEU A 66 -17.60 20.34 14.00
N LEU A 67 -17.28 19.11 14.41
CA LEU A 67 -16.94 18.04 13.47
C LEU A 67 -18.14 17.66 12.60
N LYS A 68 -19.36 17.60 13.15
CA LYS A 68 -20.57 17.34 12.35
C LYS A 68 -20.74 18.39 11.27
N GLY A 69 -20.58 19.68 11.61
CA GLY A 69 -20.63 20.77 10.64
C GLY A 69 -19.59 20.61 9.53
N TYR A 70 -18.34 20.35 9.92
CA TYR A 70 -17.25 20.07 8.98
C TYR A 70 -17.54 18.87 8.06
N LEU A 71 -18.09 17.78 8.59
CA LEU A 71 -18.38 16.57 7.79
C LEU A 71 -19.53 16.80 6.79
N VAL A 72 -20.52 17.63 7.14
CA VAL A 72 -21.57 18.03 6.20
C VAL A 72 -20.99 18.84 5.04
N GLU A 73 -20.17 19.86 5.33
CA GLU A 73 -19.48 20.64 4.27
C GLU A 73 -18.58 19.76 3.40
N TRP A 74 -17.89 18.80 4.01
CA TRP A 74 -17.07 17.82 3.30
C TRP A 74 -17.89 16.93 2.36
N GLU A 75 -19.04 16.43 2.80
CA GLU A 75 -19.91 15.60 1.96
C GLU A 75 -20.43 16.37 0.74
N GLU A 76 -20.76 17.65 0.90
CA GLU A 76 -21.16 18.51 -0.21
C GLU A 76 -20.01 18.76 -1.20
N LEU A 77 -18.81 19.08 -0.70
CA LEU A 77 -17.60 19.28 -1.51
C LEU A 77 -17.25 18.00 -2.30
N ARG A 78 -17.24 16.85 -1.61
CA ARG A 78 -17.00 15.54 -2.22
C ARG A 78 -18.07 15.18 -3.24
N GLY A 79 -19.34 15.50 -2.97
CA GLY A 79 -20.47 15.30 -3.88
C GLY A 79 -20.27 16.05 -5.20
N ARG A 80 -19.88 17.34 -5.13
CA ARG A 80 -19.54 18.14 -6.32
C ARG A 80 -18.39 17.53 -7.12
N MET A 81 -17.32 17.11 -6.45
CA MET A 81 -16.18 16.47 -7.13
C MET A 81 -16.57 15.15 -7.80
N ASN A 82 -17.38 14.32 -7.15
CA ASN A 82 -17.87 13.08 -7.77
C ASN A 82 -18.67 13.35 -9.06
N GLN A 83 -19.55 14.37 -9.05
CA GLN A 83 -20.31 14.77 -10.24
C GLN A 83 -19.40 15.25 -11.38
N VAL A 84 -18.40 16.08 -11.05
CA VAL A 84 -17.39 16.53 -12.01
C VAL A 84 -16.63 15.34 -12.62
N MET A 85 -16.17 14.41 -11.79
CA MET A 85 -15.44 13.22 -12.23
C MET A 85 -16.31 12.26 -13.07
N GLU A 86 -17.60 12.13 -12.76
CA GLU A 86 -18.55 11.36 -13.56
C GLU A 86 -18.83 12.01 -14.91
N GLY A 87 -19.03 13.33 -14.93
CA GLY A 87 -19.20 14.13 -16.14
C GLY A 87 -18.00 14.01 -17.08
N ALA A 88 -16.79 14.23 -16.57
CA ALA A 88 -15.55 14.08 -17.35
C ALA A 88 -15.36 12.67 -17.89
N ARG A 89 -15.67 11.62 -17.11
CA ARG A 89 -15.63 10.24 -17.60
C ARG A 89 -16.64 9.99 -18.71
N GLN A 90 -17.83 10.59 -18.62
CA GLN A 90 -18.84 10.47 -19.65
C GLN A 90 -18.41 11.19 -20.93
N GLU A 91 -17.97 12.44 -20.82
CA GLU A 91 -17.49 13.23 -21.94
C GLU A 91 -16.33 12.54 -22.65
N PHE A 92 -15.33 12.06 -21.91
CA PHE A 92 -14.21 11.29 -22.48
C PHE A 92 -14.68 10.01 -23.20
N ARG A 93 -15.70 9.30 -22.68
CA ARG A 93 -16.25 8.12 -23.37
C ARG A 93 -16.92 8.49 -24.70
N GLU A 94 -17.54 9.66 -24.78
CA GLU A 94 -18.26 10.13 -25.96
C GLU A 94 -17.32 10.75 -27.00
N THR A 95 -16.35 11.56 -26.57
CA THR A 95 -15.47 12.34 -27.45
C THR A 95 -14.12 11.67 -27.72
N GLN A 96 -13.66 10.80 -26.80
CA GLN A 96 -12.28 10.31 -26.73
C GLN A 96 -11.23 11.45 -26.67
N ASP A 97 -11.63 12.65 -26.26
CA ASP A 97 -10.75 13.82 -26.19
C ASP A 97 -9.97 13.86 -24.87
N PRO A 98 -8.63 13.73 -24.88
CA PRO A 98 -7.83 13.79 -23.67
C PRO A 98 -7.83 15.16 -22.96
N SER A 99 -8.24 16.25 -23.62
CA SER A 99 -8.23 17.59 -23.02
C SER A 99 -9.18 17.71 -21.83
N VAL A 100 -10.25 16.89 -21.76
CA VAL A 100 -11.17 16.80 -20.63
C VAL A 100 -10.42 16.58 -19.31
N TRP A 101 -9.30 15.86 -19.34
CA TRP A 101 -8.48 15.61 -18.15
C TRP A 101 -7.63 16.81 -17.72
N GLN A 102 -7.35 17.77 -18.61
CA GLN A 102 -6.66 19.02 -18.24
C GLN A 102 -7.60 19.92 -17.45
N ASP A 103 -8.86 20.06 -17.87
CA ASP A 103 -9.87 20.85 -17.17
C ASP A 103 -10.15 20.30 -15.76
N ILE A 104 -10.11 18.96 -15.61
CA ILE A 104 -10.19 18.30 -14.31
C ILE A 104 -9.06 18.74 -13.37
N GLN A 105 -7.85 19.01 -13.86
CA GLN A 105 -6.75 19.42 -12.98
C GLN A 105 -7.01 20.77 -12.30
N GLU A 106 -7.56 21.73 -13.04
CA GLU A 106 -7.93 23.04 -12.47
C GLU A 106 -9.01 22.88 -11.40
N VAL A 107 -10.00 22.01 -11.65
CA VAL A 107 -11.05 21.71 -10.67
C VAL A 107 -10.51 20.98 -9.44
N MET A 108 -9.56 20.05 -9.62
CA MET A 108 -8.86 19.39 -8.52
C MET A 108 -8.09 20.39 -7.65
N GLY A 109 -7.39 21.35 -8.26
CA GLY A 109 -6.70 22.41 -7.52
C GLY A 109 -7.66 23.25 -6.67
N LYS A 110 -8.80 23.67 -7.24
CA LYS A 110 -9.85 24.38 -6.50
C LYS A 110 -10.45 23.54 -5.37
N PHE A 111 -10.64 22.25 -5.61
CA PHE A 111 -11.12 21.32 -4.60
C PHE A 111 -10.15 21.18 -3.44
N ASP A 112 -8.85 21.07 -3.71
CA ASP A 112 -7.82 20.99 -2.67
C ASP A 112 -7.76 22.30 -1.86
N ASP A 113 -7.88 23.47 -2.51
CA ASP A 113 -7.95 24.77 -1.85
C ASP A 113 -9.20 24.90 -0.94
N GLU A 114 -10.38 24.50 -1.45
CA GLU A 114 -11.63 24.51 -0.67
C GLU A 114 -11.57 23.53 0.50
N LYS A 115 -11.04 22.33 0.27
CA LYS A 115 -10.82 21.31 1.31
C LYS A 115 -9.90 21.87 2.41
N LYS A 116 -8.78 22.48 2.03
CA LYS A 116 -7.83 23.08 2.96
C LYS A 116 -8.47 24.20 3.78
N ALA A 117 -9.18 25.12 3.13
CA ALA A 117 -9.86 26.23 3.82
C ALA A 117 -10.91 25.72 4.83
N MET A 118 -11.66 24.68 4.47
CA MET A 118 -12.62 24.02 5.36
C MET A 118 -11.90 23.39 6.58
N THR A 119 -10.81 22.65 6.35
CA THR A 119 -9.99 22.05 7.42
C THR A 119 -9.38 23.13 8.34
N ASP A 120 -8.85 24.22 7.78
CA ASP A 120 -8.26 25.33 8.53
C ASP A 120 -9.28 26.04 9.43
N ARG A 121 -10.52 26.23 8.95
CA ARG A 121 -11.62 26.78 9.76
C ARG A 121 -11.97 25.86 10.93
N PHE A 122 -12.19 24.57 10.66
CA PHE A 122 -12.50 23.59 11.70
C PHE A 122 -11.39 23.52 12.77
N VAL A 123 -10.12 23.49 12.36
CA VAL A 123 -8.98 23.50 13.27
C VAL A 123 -8.91 24.80 14.08
N GLY A 124 -9.15 25.94 13.42
CA GLY A 124 -9.21 27.24 14.08
C GLY A 124 -10.27 27.28 15.18
N ASP A 125 -11.49 26.87 14.86
CA ASP A 125 -12.61 26.82 15.79
C ASP A 125 -12.35 25.84 16.94
N LEU A 126 -11.79 24.67 16.64
CA LEU A 126 -11.39 23.71 17.68
C LEU A 126 -10.35 24.32 18.62
N LYS A 127 -9.32 25.01 18.12
CA LYS A 127 -8.32 25.67 18.98
C LYS A 127 -8.91 26.73 19.91
N LEU A 128 -9.98 27.40 19.49
CA LEU A 128 -10.66 28.40 20.32
C LEU A 128 -11.40 27.80 21.52
N THR A 129 -11.69 26.49 21.51
CA THR A 129 -12.32 25.79 22.65
C THR A 129 -11.29 25.30 23.67
N LEU A 130 -10.00 25.34 23.32
CA LEU A 130 -8.91 24.81 24.14
C LEU A 130 -8.39 25.85 25.14
N THR A 131 -7.92 25.34 26.28
CA THR A 131 -7.12 26.12 27.23
C THR A 131 -5.67 26.25 26.75
N GLU A 132 -4.89 27.16 27.34
CA GLU A 132 -3.46 27.32 27.04
C GLU A 132 -2.67 26.02 27.26
N GLU A 133 -2.92 25.30 28.36
CA GLU A 133 -2.25 24.01 28.63
C GLU A 133 -2.57 22.94 27.57
N GLN A 134 -3.79 22.95 27.03
CA GLN A 134 -4.18 22.02 25.97
C GLN A 134 -3.59 22.43 24.62
N LEU A 135 -3.47 23.74 24.35
CA LEU A 135 -2.79 24.25 23.17
C LEU A 135 -1.30 23.87 23.15
N ASP A 136 -0.63 23.78 24.30
CA ASP A 136 0.75 23.28 24.39
C ASP A 136 0.89 21.81 23.95
N ARG A 137 -0.20 21.04 23.94
CA ARG A 137 -0.24 19.65 23.44
C ARG A 137 -0.55 19.57 21.95
N TRP A 138 -0.92 20.68 21.32
CA TRP A 138 -1.28 20.74 19.91
C TRP A 138 -0.18 20.22 18.96
N PRO A 139 1.11 20.55 19.17
CA PRO A 139 2.18 20.00 18.33
C PRO A 139 2.20 18.47 18.32
N THR A 140 1.90 17.81 19.45
CA THR A 140 1.82 16.34 19.52
C THR A 140 0.69 15.79 18.67
N LEU A 141 -0.48 16.43 18.71
CA LEU A 141 -1.60 16.07 17.84
C LEU A 141 -1.25 16.22 16.35
N GLU A 142 -0.60 17.32 15.96
CA GLU A 142 -0.18 17.53 14.57
C GLU A 142 0.77 16.45 14.08
N ARG A 143 1.77 16.08 14.89
CA ARG A 143 2.72 15.02 14.57
C ARG A 143 2.03 13.67 14.41
N GLN A 144 1.14 13.31 15.34
CA GLN A 144 0.38 12.06 15.28
C GLN A 144 -0.52 12.01 14.03
N ARG A 145 -1.23 13.09 13.72
CA ARG A 145 -2.07 13.18 12.51
C ARG A 145 -1.26 13.05 11.22
N ARG A 146 -0.15 13.78 11.11
CA ARG A 146 0.75 13.71 9.95
C ARG A 146 1.27 12.29 9.75
N ARG A 147 1.67 11.62 10.83
CA ARG A 147 2.11 10.22 10.84
C ARG A 147 1.02 9.30 10.30
N ALA A 148 -0.18 9.37 10.87
CA ALA A 148 -1.32 8.53 10.49
C ALA A 148 -1.75 8.73 9.03
N ALA A 149 -1.77 9.96 8.55
CA ALA A 149 -2.23 10.28 7.20
C ALA A 149 -1.23 9.85 6.11
N THR A 150 0.07 10.00 6.35
CA THR A 150 1.07 9.97 5.26
C THR A 150 2.02 8.80 5.28
N MET A 151 2.14 8.04 6.38
CA MET A 151 3.07 6.91 6.46
C MET A 151 2.64 5.68 5.66
N GLN A 152 1.38 5.25 5.79
CA GLN A 152 0.93 3.97 5.21
C GLN A 152 0.38 4.12 3.77
N ASN A 153 -0.03 5.33 3.39
CA ASN A 153 -0.71 5.60 2.12
C ASN A 153 0.21 6.19 1.05
N ASN A 154 1.52 5.92 1.12
CA ASN A 154 2.49 6.40 0.13
C ASN A 154 2.78 5.30 -0.92
N PRO A 155 2.30 5.44 -2.18
CA PRO A 155 2.54 4.46 -3.24
C PRO A 155 4.00 4.41 -3.71
N MET A 156 4.81 5.42 -3.39
CA MET A 156 6.25 5.49 -3.66
C MET A 156 7.10 5.19 -2.41
N SER A 157 6.50 4.62 -1.36
CA SER A 157 7.23 4.33 -0.12
C SER A 157 8.33 3.29 -0.33
N LEU A 158 9.44 3.51 0.36
CA LEU A 158 10.51 2.54 0.49
C LEU A 158 10.16 1.48 1.54
N SER A 159 10.74 0.29 1.42
CA SER A 159 10.59 -0.73 2.44
C SER A 159 11.13 -0.24 3.79
N GLY A 160 10.29 -0.29 4.82
CA GLY A 160 10.57 0.27 6.15
C GLY A 160 10.20 1.75 6.35
N GLU A 161 9.85 2.50 5.29
CA GLU A 161 9.40 3.90 5.41
C GLU A 161 8.03 3.99 6.08
N GLY A 162 7.09 3.11 5.70
CA GLY A 162 5.71 3.11 6.22
C GLY A 162 5.52 2.48 7.60
N VAL A 163 6.61 2.11 8.30
CA VAL A 163 6.54 1.38 9.57
C VAL A 163 6.31 2.33 10.74
N ASP A 164 5.11 2.31 11.31
CA ASP A 164 4.81 3.09 12.52
C ASP A 164 5.38 2.39 13.77
N VAL A 165 6.58 2.81 14.17
CA VAL A 165 7.28 2.28 15.36
C VAL A 165 6.48 2.51 16.65
N ILE A 166 5.72 3.61 16.76
CA ILE A 166 4.89 3.89 17.94
C ILE A 166 3.72 2.90 18.00
N ALA A 167 3.09 2.62 16.85
CA ALA A 167 2.04 1.60 16.77
C ALA A 167 2.58 0.20 17.10
N LEU A 168 3.77 -0.16 16.60
CA LEU A 168 4.42 -1.43 16.91
C LEU A 168 4.71 -1.58 18.41
N VAL A 169 5.24 -0.53 19.06
CA VAL A 169 5.48 -0.56 20.51
C VAL A 169 4.15 -0.71 21.27
N LYS A 170 3.09 -0.02 20.86
CA LYS A 170 1.76 -0.16 21.47
C LYS A 170 1.23 -1.59 21.35
N GLU A 171 1.44 -2.24 20.21
CA GLU A 171 1.02 -3.63 19.97
C GLU A 171 1.81 -4.66 20.82
N MET A 172 3.02 -4.32 21.25
CA MET A 172 3.83 -5.21 22.09
C MET A 172 3.38 -5.23 23.54
N GLU A 173 2.56 -4.25 23.97
CA GLU A 173 2.01 -4.16 25.33
C GLU A 173 3.09 -4.33 26.42
N PHE A 174 4.24 -3.65 26.24
CA PHE A 174 5.35 -3.73 27.19
C PHE A 174 4.92 -3.32 28.61
N THR A 175 5.57 -3.93 29.61
CA THR A 175 5.34 -3.58 31.01
C THR A 175 5.72 -2.11 31.29
N PRO A 176 5.16 -1.48 32.32
CA PRO A 176 5.52 -0.11 32.69
C PRO A 176 7.02 0.12 32.90
N GLU A 177 7.72 -0.88 33.44
CA GLU A 177 9.17 -0.86 33.66
C GLU A 177 9.95 -0.81 32.34
N VAL A 178 9.58 -1.63 31.35
CA VAL A 178 10.20 -1.59 30.02
C VAL A 178 9.87 -0.29 29.30
N MET A 179 8.64 0.20 29.46
CA MET A 179 8.20 1.46 28.86
C MET A 179 8.96 2.68 29.39
N GLU A 180 9.48 2.65 30.62
CA GLU A 180 10.34 3.71 31.16
C GLU A 180 11.62 3.90 30.33
N GLY A 181 12.21 2.81 29.84
CA GLY A 181 13.38 2.84 28.94
C GLY A 181 13.04 3.19 27.48
N VAL A 182 11.85 2.83 27.02
CA VAL A 182 11.40 3.02 25.63
C VAL A 182 10.84 4.43 25.38
N ALA A 183 10.15 5.03 26.36
CA ALA A 183 9.46 6.31 26.19
C ALA A 183 10.38 7.45 25.72
N PRO A 184 11.60 7.67 26.28
CA PRO A 184 12.50 8.72 25.81
C PRO A 184 12.96 8.52 24.36
N ILE A 185 13.02 7.27 23.90
CA ILE A 185 13.36 6.93 22.50
C ILE A 185 12.20 7.31 21.59
N LEU A 186 10.96 7.01 21.99
CA LEU A 186 9.75 7.37 21.22
C LEU A 186 9.56 8.88 21.11
N GLU A 187 9.80 9.64 22.18
CA GLU A 187 9.71 11.10 22.17
C GLU A 187 10.69 11.72 21.16
N ARG A 188 11.94 11.25 21.17
CA ARG A 188 12.96 11.70 20.19
C ARG A 188 12.57 11.28 18.77
N TYR A 189 12.16 10.03 18.61
CA TYR A 189 11.73 9.49 17.33
C TYR A 189 10.58 10.30 16.73
N GLU A 190 9.59 10.67 17.52
CA GLU A 190 8.43 11.43 17.04
C GLU A 190 8.85 12.77 16.43
N VAL A 191 9.78 13.49 17.08
CA VAL A 191 10.30 14.76 16.56
C VAL A 191 11.16 14.56 15.30
N GLU A 192 12.03 13.55 15.29
CA GLU A 192 12.87 13.22 14.11
C GLU A 192 12.03 12.79 12.90
N LEU A 193 11.08 11.90 13.13
CA LEU A 193 10.14 11.41 12.12
C LEU A 193 9.33 12.56 11.55
N ASP A 194 8.82 13.43 12.41
CA ASP A 194 7.96 14.52 11.99
C ASP A 194 8.67 15.47 11.03
N ARG A 195 9.89 15.86 11.37
CA ARG A 195 10.74 16.69 10.49
C ARG A 195 10.96 16.01 9.14
N ALA A 196 11.24 14.71 9.14
CA ALA A 196 11.43 13.95 7.91
C ALA A 196 10.14 13.83 7.09
N LEU A 197 8.98 13.65 7.73
CA LEU A 197 7.68 13.61 7.08
C LEU A 197 7.29 14.95 6.47
N ILE A 198 7.54 16.08 7.15
CA ILE A 198 7.29 17.42 6.58
C ILE A 198 8.10 17.60 5.30
N GLU A 199 9.41 17.32 5.34
CA GLU A 199 10.28 17.46 4.17
C GLU A 199 9.82 16.54 3.02
N ARG A 200 9.53 15.27 3.32
CA ARG A 200 9.06 14.29 2.33
C ARG A 200 7.72 14.68 1.72
N ASN A 201 6.77 15.11 2.53
CA ASN A 201 5.43 15.48 2.07
C ASN A 201 5.49 16.72 1.17
N GLU A 202 6.30 17.72 1.51
CA GLU A 202 6.48 18.92 0.69
C GLU A 202 7.07 18.59 -0.69
N ILE A 203 8.06 17.69 -0.76
CA ILE A 203 8.64 17.23 -2.03
C ILE A 203 7.61 16.46 -2.85
N GLN A 204 6.85 15.57 -2.22
CA GLN A 204 5.82 14.79 -2.90
C GLN A 204 4.69 15.65 -3.43
N GLU A 205 4.20 16.62 -2.65
CA GLU A 205 3.15 17.54 -3.05
C GLU A 205 3.59 18.38 -4.26
N LYS A 206 4.79 18.98 -4.21
CA LYS A 206 5.37 19.72 -5.35
C LYS A 206 5.57 18.84 -6.58
N GLY A 207 6.03 17.60 -6.36
CA GLY A 207 6.27 16.64 -7.42
C GLY A 207 4.97 16.19 -8.10
N MET A 208 3.95 15.83 -7.32
CA MET A 208 2.64 15.42 -7.84
C MET A 208 1.91 16.56 -8.54
N GLY A 209 1.96 17.79 -8.00
CA GLY A 209 1.33 18.96 -8.61
C GLY A 209 1.85 19.28 -10.00
N ARG A 210 3.11 18.91 -10.31
CA ARG A 210 3.74 19.12 -11.62
C ARG A 210 3.87 17.86 -12.47
N ALA A 211 3.59 16.68 -11.92
CA ALA A 211 3.86 15.40 -12.56
C ALA A 211 3.17 15.27 -13.94
N MET A 212 1.92 15.72 -14.04
CA MET A 212 1.15 15.64 -15.30
C MET A 212 1.64 16.63 -16.36
N GLU A 213 2.03 17.84 -15.97
CA GLU A 213 2.64 18.84 -16.87
C GLU A 213 3.96 18.30 -17.43
N LEU A 214 4.84 17.81 -16.55
CA LEU A 214 6.14 17.26 -16.94
C LEU A 214 5.99 16.03 -17.84
N TRP A 215 4.98 15.20 -17.59
CA TRP A 215 4.65 14.06 -18.44
C TRP A 215 4.20 14.48 -19.83
N GLN A 216 3.27 15.43 -19.94
CA GLN A 216 2.78 15.94 -21.22
C GLN A 216 3.91 16.55 -22.06
N ASN A 217 4.82 17.27 -21.40
CA ASN A 217 5.97 17.90 -22.03
C ASN A 217 7.15 16.93 -22.26
N GLN A 218 7.03 15.65 -21.88
CA GLN A 218 8.09 14.64 -21.96
C GLN A 218 9.39 15.06 -21.26
N ASP A 219 9.31 15.86 -20.20
CA ASP A 219 10.45 16.33 -19.42
C ASP A 219 10.87 15.26 -18.39
N PHE A 220 11.39 14.14 -18.90
CA PHE A 220 11.81 12.99 -18.09
C PHE A 220 13.00 13.31 -17.18
N ASP A 221 13.85 14.26 -17.56
CA ASP A 221 15.00 14.66 -16.74
C ASP A 221 14.54 15.36 -15.45
N THR A 222 13.59 16.30 -15.56
CA THR A 222 13.00 16.95 -14.38
C THR A 222 12.20 15.97 -13.53
N MET A 223 11.43 15.06 -14.15
CA MET A 223 10.72 14.03 -13.40
C MET A 223 11.69 13.13 -12.62
N GLU A 224 12.78 12.67 -13.27
CA GLU A 224 13.78 11.82 -12.63
C GLU A 224 14.43 12.52 -11.44
N LYS A 225 14.73 13.82 -11.56
CA LYS A 225 15.24 14.64 -10.46
C LYS A 225 14.26 14.69 -9.28
N ILE A 226 12.99 15.00 -9.52
CA ILE A 226 11.94 15.05 -8.48
C ILE A 226 11.80 13.68 -7.81
N PHE A 227 11.84 12.59 -8.58
CA PHE A 227 11.74 11.23 -8.05
C PHE A 227 12.94 10.85 -7.19
N ASN A 228 14.16 11.24 -7.58
CA ASN A 228 15.35 11.04 -6.75
C ASN A 228 15.28 11.85 -5.46
N GLU A 229 14.85 13.11 -5.51
CA GLU A 229 14.62 13.94 -4.32
C GLU A 229 13.56 13.33 -3.39
N ALA A 230 12.45 12.82 -3.94
CA ALA A 230 11.41 12.14 -3.19
C ALA A 230 11.94 10.84 -2.54
N ARG A 231 12.77 10.07 -3.25
CA ARG A 231 13.44 8.89 -2.68
C ARG A 231 14.34 9.28 -1.53
N ASP A 232 15.21 10.27 -1.71
CA ASP A 232 16.16 10.70 -0.67
C ASP A 232 15.41 11.18 0.59
N ALA A 233 14.27 11.85 0.42
CA ALA A 233 13.40 12.20 1.54
C ALA A 233 12.75 10.97 2.20
N GLY A 234 12.30 9.99 1.41
CA GLY A 234 11.82 8.70 1.92
C GLY A 234 12.88 7.93 2.71
N VAL A 235 14.15 7.97 2.28
CA VAL A 235 15.29 7.38 3.00
C VAL A 235 15.41 7.99 4.40
N LYS A 236 15.23 9.30 4.55
CA LYS A 236 15.31 9.96 5.87
C LYS A 236 14.24 9.44 6.84
N VAL A 237 13.01 9.25 6.35
CA VAL A 237 11.90 8.67 7.13
C VAL A 237 12.22 7.22 7.52
N ARG A 238 12.61 6.39 6.54
CA ARG A 238 13.03 5.00 6.77
C ARG A 238 14.16 4.89 7.79
N ASP A 239 15.16 5.76 7.69
CA ASP A 239 16.31 5.74 8.58
C ASP A 239 15.93 6.20 10.00
N ALA A 240 14.99 7.14 10.16
CA ALA A 240 14.42 7.48 11.46
C ALA A 240 13.74 6.25 12.09
N ASN A 241 12.92 5.52 11.33
CA ASN A 241 12.26 4.30 11.79
C ASN A 241 13.27 3.23 12.21
N ARG A 242 14.29 2.96 11.38
CA ARG A 242 15.33 1.96 11.65
C ARG A 242 16.17 2.31 12.86
N ARG A 243 16.55 3.59 13.01
CA ARG A 243 17.31 4.06 14.20
C ARG A 243 16.50 3.86 15.47
N ALA A 244 15.24 4.29 15.49
CA ALA A 244 14.37 4.12 16.64
C ALA A 244 14.16 2.65 16.98
N ALA A 245 13.87 1.81 15.98
CA ALA A 245 13.71 0.37 16.18
C ALA A 245 14.97 -0.27 16.79
N LYS A 246 16.15 0.05 16.27
CA LYS A 246 17.43 -0.44 16.81
C LYS A 246 17.67 0.01 18.26
N GLN A 247 17.36 1.27 18.58
CA GLN A 247 17.48 1.80 19.93
C GLN A 247 16.52 1.09 20.89
N ILE A 248 15.26 0.87 20.48
CA ILE A 248 14.27 0.13 21.25
C ILE A 248 14.77 -1.30 21.50
N THR A 249 15.15 -2.04 20.45
CA THR A 249 15.69 -3.40 20.59
C THR A 249 16.85 -3.47 21.59
N SER A 250 17.72 -2.44 21.66
CA SER A 250 18.87 -2.44 22.57
C SER A 250 18.53 -2.26 24.05
N VAL A 251 17.33 -1.78 24.38
CA VAL A 251 16.87 -1.61 25.76
C VAL A 251 15.84 -2.66 26.18
N LEU A 252 15.39 -3.51 25.26
CA LEU A 252 14.46 -4.58 25.52
C LEU A 252 15.16 -5.82 26.11
N PRO A 253 14.48 -6.60 26.97
CA PRO A 253 14.90 -7.95 27.32
C PRO A 253 15.04 -8.84 26.07
N GLU A 254 15.96 -9.82 26.08
CA GLU A 254 16.33 -10.62 24.90
C GLU A 254 15.14 -11.22 24.14
N GLU A 255 14.18 -11.81 24.84
CA GLU A 255 12.99 -12.41 24.22
C GLU A 255 12.08 -11.35 23.55
N GLN A 256 11.87 -10.22 24.22
CA GLN A 256 11.05 -9.12 23.69
C GLN A 256 11.77 -8.40 22.55
N ALA A 257 13.10 -8.29 22.62
CA ALA A 257 13.95 -7.72 21.59
C ALA A 257 13.85 -8.53 20.28
N ALA A 258 13.94 -9.86 20.36
CA ALA A 258 13.79 -10.75 19.22
C ALA A 258 12.39 -10.65 18.59
N LEU A 259 11.34 -10.64 19.40
CA LEU A 259 9.96 -10.50 18.92
C LEU A 259 9.72 -9.14 18.27
N PHE A 260 10.20 -8.05 18.87
CA PHE A 260 10.08 -6.70 18.31
C PHE A 260 10.84 -6.56 16.98
N GLU A 261 12.06 -7.11 16.89
CA GLU A 261 12.84 -7.11 15.64
C GLU A 261 12.09 -7.87 14.53
N GLN A 262 11.49 -9.02 14.86
CA GLN A 262 10.66 -9.76 13.90
C GLN A 262 9.46 -8.94 13.42
N LYS A 263 8.68 -8.33 14.33
CA LYS A 263 7.55 -7.48 13.95
C LYS A 263 7.98 -6.29 13.09
N PHE A 264 9.11 -5.67 13.41
CA PHE A 264 9.67 -4.59 12.61
C PHE A 264 10.05 -5.04 11.19
N LYS A 265 10.65 -6.24 11.04
CA LYS A 265 10.95 -6.84 9.73
C LYS A 265 9.69 -7.16 8.95
N GLU A 266 8.68 -7.73 9.60
CA GLU A 266 7.37 -8.03 8.99
C GLU A 266 6.66 -6.77 8.50
N ALA A 267 6.69 -5.69 9.28
CA ALA A 267 6.13 -4.41 8.87
C ALA A 267 6.96 -3.74 7.74
N SER A 268 8.29 -3.89 7.78
CA SER A 268 9.19 -3.28 6.79
C SER A 268 9.12 -3.97 5.42
N PHE A 269 8.98 -5.31 5.42
CA PHE A 269 8.92 -6.12 4.21
C PHE A 269 7.78 -7.17 4.29
N PRO A 270 6.51 -6.74 4.22
CA PRO A 270 5.37 -7.66 4.34
C PRO A 270 5.43 -8.80 3.31
N GLN A 271 5.87 -8.52 2.09
CA GLN A 271 6.04 -9.50 1.01
C GLN A 271 7.15 -10.53 1.26
N VAL A 272 8.09 -10.24 2.15
CA VAL A 272 9.21 -11.14 2.48
C VAL A 272 8.82 -11.98 3.69
N TYR A 273 8.47 -11.35 4.82
CA TYR A 273 8.31 -12.05 6.08
C TYR A 273 6.87 -12.52 6.35
N ARG A 274 5.92 -12.30 5.43
CA ARG A 274 4.58 -12.90 5.54
C ARG A 274 4.65 -14.42 5.69
N ARG A 275 3.87 -14.93 6.65
CA ARG A 275 3.68 -16.36 6.93
C ARG A 275 3.37 -17.13 5.64
N SER A 276 4.28 -18.02 5.24
CA SER A 276 4.16 -18.79 4.00
C SER A 276 3.29 -20.03 4.16
N PHE A 277 2.94 -20.63 3.02
CA PHE A 277 2.24 -21.90 3.00
C PHE A 277 3.02 -23.02 3.71
N ALA A 278 4.34 -23.10 3.47
CA ALA A 278 5.19 -24.10 4.12
C ALA A 278 5.15 -23.96 5.64
N VAL A 279 5.32 -22.74 6.15
CA VAL A 279 5.23 -22.44 7.59
C VAL A 279 3.90 -22.96 8.17
N ARG A 280 2.77 -22.61 7.54
CA ARG A 280 1.44 -23.08 7.96
C ARG A 280 1.32 -24.60 7.95
N ALA A 281 1.83 -25.25 6.92
CA ALA A 281 1.77 -26.71 6.81
C ALA A 281 2.56 -27.41 7.94
N PHE A 282 3.73 -26.89 8.31
CA PHE A 282 4.52 -27.42 9.43
C PHE A 282 3.85 -27.18 10.79
N GLU A 283 3.22 -26.02 10.99
CA GLU A 283 2.48 -25.72 12.22
C GLU A 283 1.27 -26.66 12.35
N THR A 284 0.46 -26.79 11.29
CA THR A 284 -0.66 -27.74 11.27
C THR A 284 -0.21 -29.18 11.52
N ALA A 285 0.92 -29.60 10.95
CA ALA A 285 1.47 -30.92 11.21
C ALA A 285 1.87 -31.10 12.68
N ASN A 286 2.55 -30.13 13.30
CA ASN A 286 2.96 -30.21 14.71
C ASN A 286 1.77 -30.32 15.68
N ASP A 287 0.63 -29.71 15.33
CA ASP A 287 -0.59 -29.71 16.12
C ASP A 287 -1.41 -31.03 16.00
N MET A 288 -1.01 -31.95 15.11
CA MET A 288 -1.66 -33.25 14.97
C MET A 288 -1.45 -34.11 16.22
N ALA A 289 -2.56 -34.61 16.77
CA ALA A 289 -2.57 -35.40 18.00
C ALA A 289 -2.10 -36.85 17.81
N ASP A 290 -2.22 -37.38 16.59
CA ASP A 290 -1.95 -38.76 16.21
C ASP A 290 -0.54 -38.99 15.64
N LEU A 291 0.34 -37.99 15.73
CA LEU A 291 1.75 -38.16 15.36
C LEU A 291 2.46 -39.15 16.28
N THR A 292 3.23 -40.07 15.68
CA THR A 292 4.18 -40.88 16.43
C THR A 292 5.31 -40.01 16.99
N SER A 293 6.01 -40.50 18.02
CA SER A 293 7.16 -39.79 18.59
C SER A 293 8.25 -39.53 17.56
N GLU A 294 8.48 -40.49 16.64
CA GLU A 294 9.45 -40.36 15.56
C GLU A 294 9.01 -39.29 14.53
N GLN A 295 7.74 -39.28 14.13
CA GLN A 295 7.20 -38.25 13.25
C GLN A 295 7.35 -36.86 13.88
N ARG A 296 7.00 -36.71 15.16
CA ARG A 296 7.10 -35.44 15.89
C ARG A 296 8.54 -34.94 15.94
N GLU A 297 9.51 -35.80 16.21
CA GLU A 297 10.93 -35.44 16.21
C GLU A 297 11.40 -35.01 14.82
N GLN A 298 11.07 -35.79 13.77
CA GLN A 298 11.44 -35.47 12.39
C GLN A 298 10.83 -34.15 11.93
N ILE A 299 9.56 -33.89 12.23
CA ILE A 299 8.86 -32.65 11.89
C ILE A 299 9.49 -31.47 12.63
N GLY A 300 9.82 -31.61 13.92
CA GLY A 300 10.50 -30.57 14.69
C GLY A 300 11.89 -30.20 14.15
N GLN A 301 12.67 -31.21 13.74
CA GLN A 301 13.97 -30.98 13.09
C GLN A 301 13.82 -30.29 11.73
N MET A 302 12.87 -30.74 10.91
CA MET A 302 12.57 -30.12 9.62
C MET A 302 12.07 -28.68 9.77
N ARG A 303 11.24 -28.40 10.77
CA ARG A 303 10.77 -27.05 11.09
C ARG A 303 11.94 -26.13 11.47
N SER A 304 12.81 -26.59 12.37
CA SER A 304 14.01 -25.85 12.77
C SER A 304 14.98 -25.61 11.60
N GLN A 305 15.02 -26.52 10.62
CA GLN A 305 15.79 -26.33 9.39
C GLN A 305 15.12 -25.28 8.48
N LEU A 306 13.81 -25.40 8.27
CA LEU A 306 13.01 -24.47 7.47
C LEU A 306 13.17 -23.04 7.98
N ASP A 307 13.06 -22.82 9.30
CA ASP A 307 13.13 -21.48 9.88
C ASP A 307 14.50 -20.82 9.69
N ARG A 308 15.59 -21.59 9.86
CA ARG A 308 16.97 -21.08 9.64
C ARG A 308 17.24 -20.71 8.18
N GLU A 309 16.82 -21.56 7.26
CA GLU A 309 17.01 -21.31 5.82
C GLU A 309 16.12 -20.17 5.33
N LEU A 310 14.85 -20.11 5.80
CA LEU A 310 13.96 -18.99 5.48
C LEU A 310 14.48 -17.67 6.04
N ALA A 311 15.07 -17.63 7.23
CA ALA A 311 15.69 -16.40 7.74
C ALA A 311 16.75 -15.87 6.78
N THR A 312 17.66 -16.74 6.32
CA THR A 312 18.73 -16.39 5.37
C THR A 312 18.17 -15.93 4.02
N LEU A 313 17.21 -16.67 3.47
CA LEU A 313 16.59 -16.35 2.16
C LEU A 313 15.77 -15.06 2.22
N ASN A 314 15.07 -14.82 3.33
CA ASN A 314 14.31 -13.61 3.56
C ASN A 314 15.23 -12.39 3.65
N ASP A 315 16.34 -12.47 4.39
CA ASP A 315 17.30 -11.35 4.49
C ASP A 315 17.93 -11.03 3.12
N LYS A 316 18.26 -12.06 2.32
CA LYS A 316 18.72 -11.88 0.94
C LYS A 316 17.66 -11.21 0.06
N MET A 317 16.40 -11.60 0.20
CA MET A 317 15.29 -11.01 -0.54
C MET A 317 15.03 -9.55 -0.13
N ALA A 318 15.05 -9.25 1.18
CA ALA A 318 14.90 -7.89 1.70
C ALA A 318 16.02 -6.98 1.18
N ALA A 319 17.27 -7.44 1.21
CA ALA A 319 18.41 -6.70 0.66
C ALA A 319 18.31 -6.45 -0.85
N SER A 320 17.77 -7.42 -1.61
CA SER A 320 17.49 -7.28 -3.04
C SER A 320 16.43 -6.21 -3.31
N ILE A 321 15.34 -6.22 -2.54
CA ILE A 321 14.28 -5.21 -2.62
C ILE A 321 14.85 -3.80 -2.35
N GLU A 322 15.60 -3.62 -1.28
CA GLU A 322 16.21 -2.32 -0.96
C GLU A 322 17.10 -1.82 -2.08
N LYS A 323 17.92 -2.71 -2.65
CA LYS A 323 18.78 -2.35 -3.78
C LYS A 323 17.97 -1.90 -4.99
N ASP A 324 16.92 -2.66 -5.34
CA ASP A 324 16.04 -2.34 -6.46
C ASP A 324 15.28 -1.02 -6.24
N GLU A 325 14.88 -0.70 -5.01
CA GLU A 325 14.25 0.57 -4.64
C GLU A 325 15.19 1.76 -4.85
N MET A 326 16.47 1.60 -4.48
CA MET A 326 17.49 2.63 -4.64
C MET A 326 17.95 2.82 -6.09
N GLU A 327 17.99 1.74 -6.88
CA GLU A 327 18.39 1.78 -8.30
C GLU A 327 17.23 2.09 -9.25
N ARG A 328 15.98 2.19 -8.75
CA ARG A 328 14.80 2.42 -9.58
C ARG A 328 14.93 3.75 -10.34
N SER A 329 14.47 3.80 -11.58
CA SER A 329 14.32 5.06 -12.32
C SER A 329 12.90 5.20 -12.83
N ILE A 330 12.51 6.42 -13.19
CA ILE A 330 11.21 6.69 -13.80
C ILE A 330 11.06 5.91 -15.11
N GLN A 331 12.11 5.87 -15.92
CA GLN A 331 12.12 5.11 -17.18
C GLN A 331 11.96 3.60 -16.94
N GLY A 332 12.54 3.08 -15.86
CA GLY A 332 12.36 1.69 -15.42
C GLY A 332 10.93 1.39 -14.99
N MET A 333 10.28 2.31 -14.26
CA MET A 333 8.88 2.15 -13.83
C MET A 333 7.89 2.17 -14.99
N MET A 334 8.14 2.99 -16.02
CA MET A 334 7.31 3.02 -17.23
C MET A 334 7.51 1.83 -18.17
N GLY A 335 8.40 0.88 -17.83
CA GLY A 335 8.74 -0.24 -18.71
C GLY A 335 9.49 0.18 -19.98
N MET A 336 9.96 1.44 -20.03
CA MET A 336 10.78 1.99 -21.12
C MET A 336 12.27 1.64 -20.96
N GLY A 337 12.65 1.06 -19.82
CA GLY A 337 13.98 0.51 -19.55
C GLY A 337 14.09 -0.98 -19.91
N ARG A 338 15.29 -1.42 -20.29
CA ARG A 338 15.61 -2.83 -20.65
C ARG A 338 15.57 -3.81 -19.46
N ARG A 339 15.24 -3.34 -18.26
CA ARG A 339 15.08 -4.11 -17.02
C ARG A 339 13.58 -4.29 -16.80
N GLY A 340 13.05 -5.43 -17.21
CA GLY A 340 11.65 -5.80 -16.94
C GLY A 340 11.36 -5.88 -15.44
N PRO A 341 10.09 -5.89 -15.03
CA PRO A 341 9.71 -5.92 -13.63
C PRO A 341 10.16 -7.24 -12.99
N GLY A 342 11.21 -7.22 -12.16
CA GLY A 342 11.57 -8.40 -11.37
C GLY A 342 13.06 -8.61 -11.07
N GLY A 343 13.76 -7.61 -10.50
CA GLY A 343 15.09 -7.85 -9.92
C GLY A 343 15.08 -8.90 -8.79
N ASP A 344 13.94 -9.09 -8.13
CA ASP A 344 13.72 -10.09 -7.08
C ASP A 344 13.34 -11.51 -7.54
N ASN A 345 13.20 -11.77 -8.84
CA ASN A 345 12.63 -13.05 -9.28
C ASN A 345 13.48 -14.26 -8.85
N ALA A 346 14.80 -14.13 -8.79
CA ALA A 346 15.70 -15.21 -8.39
C ALA A 346 15.57 -15.57 -6.90
N ALA A 347 15.66 -14.59 -5.99
CA ALA A 347 15.53 -14.83 -4.55
C ALA A 347 14.12 -15.33 -4.18
N ARG A 348 13.08 -14.77 -4.81
CA ARG A 348 11.70 -15.27 -4.66
C ARG A 348 11.55 -16.71 -5.14
N GLN A 349 12.17 -17.05 -6.27
CA GLN A 349 12.11 -18.41 -6.80
C GLN A 349 12.86 -19.39 -5.90
N GLU A 350 14.07 -19.03 -5.46
CA GLU A 350 14.88 -19.83 -4.55
C GLU A 350 14.13 -20.15 -3.25
N ARG A 351 13.45 -19.15 -2.67
CA ARG A 351 12.58 -19.36 -1.51
C ARG A 351 11.43 -20.31 -1.82
N ARG A 352 10.68 -20.09 -2.90
CA ARG A 352 9.55 -20.96 -3.27
C ARG A 352 9.98 -22.41 -3.52
N ASP A 353 11.11 -22.60 -4.19
CA ASP A 353 11.65 -23.92 -4.48
C ASP A 353 12.05 -24.64 -3.19
N TYR A 354 12.68 -23.92 -2.26
CA TYR A 354 13.05 -24.46 -0.95
C TYR A 354 11.81 -24.82 -0.12
N GLU A 355 10.83 -23.93 -0.03
CA GLU A 355 9.55 -24.17 0.66
C GLU A 355 8.81 -25.38 0.09
N THR A 356 8.76 -25.51 -1.24
CA THR A 356 8.13 -26.65 -1.93
C THR A 356 8.81 -27.97 -1.54
N LYS A 357 10.14 -28.02 -1.60
CA LYS A 357 10.92 -29.20 -1.19
C LYS A 357 10.68 -29.58 0.28
N MET A 358 10.59 -28.59 1.17
CA MET A 358 10.35 -28.84 2.58
C MET A 358 8.93 -29.36 2.85
N VAL A 359 7.92 -28.89 2.12
CA VAL A 359 6.56 -29.43 2.20
C VAL A 359 6.49 -30.85 1.63
N GLU A 360 7.17 -31.15 0.53
CA GLU A 360 7.25 -32.51 -0.01
C GLU A 360 7.90 -33.47 0.99
N ARG A 361 8.97 -33.03 1.66
CA ARG A 361 9.63 -33.80 2.72
C ARG A 361 8.70 -34.01 3.92
N LEU A 362 7.96 -32.98 4.34
CA LEU A 362 6.93 -33.11 5.38
C LEU A 362 5.90 -34.18 5.01
N LYS A 363 5.36 -34.13 3.79
CA LYS A 363 4.39 -35.12 3.31
C LYS A 363 4.95 -36.53 3.32
N SER A 364 6.23 -36.73 3.04
CA SER A 364 6.86 -38.06 3.08
C SER A 364 6.90 -38.70 4.47
N VAL A 365 6.79 -37.90 5.54
CA VAL A 365 6.79 -38.36 6.94
C VAL A 365 5.35 -38.61 7.45
N LEU A 366 4.35 -37.99 6.83
CA LEU A 366 2.94 -38.07 7.23
C LEU A 366 2.20 -39.19 6.50
N THR A 367 1.21 -39.80 7.17
CA THR A 367 0.29 -40.75 6.51
C THR A 367 -0.64 -40.03 5.54
N PRO A 368 -1.30 -40.73 4.59
CA PRO A 368 -2.28 -40.10 3.70
C PRO A 368 -3.40 -39.35 4.43
N GLU A 369 -3.86 -39.89 5.57
CA GLU A 369 -4.90 -39.27 6.40
C GLU A 369 -4.40 -37.98 7.05
N GLN A 370 -3.17 -37.98 7.56
CA GLN A 370 -2.52 -36.78 8.11
C GLN A 370 -2.24 -35.73 7.02
N GLN A 371 -1.82 -36.16 5.83
CA GLN A 371 -1.61 -35.26 4.70
C GLN A 371 -2.89 -34.54 4.27
N ALA A 372 -4.05 -35.21 4.36
CA ALA A 372 -5.36 -34.62 4.06
C ALA A 372 -5.78 -33.52 5.04
N LEU A 373 -5.17 -33.47 6.23
CA LEU A 373 -5.40 -32.41 7.24
C LEU A 373 -4.49 -31.20 7.04
N LEU A 374 -3.48 -31.27 6.16
CA LEU A 374 -2.64 -30.11 5.85
C LEU A 374 -3.47 -29.02 5.15
N PRO A 375 -3.12 -27.74 5.33
CA PRO A 375 -3.76 -26.66 4.59
C PRO A 375 -3.60 -26.91 3.09
N GLU A 376 -4.61 -26.54 2.30
CA GLU A 376 -4.43 -26.45 0.86
C GLU A 376 -3.55 -25.24 0.53
N PRO A 377 -2.67 -25.34 -0.50
CA PRO A 377 -2.04 -24.15 -1.04
C PRO A 377 -3.16 -23.17 -1.38
N GLU A 378 -3.03 -21.90 -0.97
CA GLU A 378 -3.88 -20.84 -1.53
C GLU A 378 -3.66 -20.91 -3.04
N GLN A 379 -4.56 -21.60 -3.76
CA GLN A 379 -4.61 -21.53 -5.20
C GLN A 379 -4.75 -20.04 -5.46
N GLN A 380 -3.70 -19.42 -6.02
CA GLN A 380 -3.80 -18.08 -6.59
C GLN A 380 -5.14 -18.05 -7.27
N ARG A 381 -6.10 -17.29 -6.70
CA ARG A 381 -7.48 -17.21 -7.19
C ARG A 381 -7.35 -17.16 -8.70
N ASP A 382 -7.70 -18.25 -9.38
CA ASP A 382 -7.59 -18.30 -10.81
C ASP A 382 -8.73 -17.42 -11.29
N TRP A 383 -8.47 -16.11 -11.35
CA TRP A 383 -9.42 -15.11 -11.81
C TRP A 383 -9.88 -15.42 -13.23
N ARG A 384 -9.19 -16.33 -13.95
CA ARG A 384 -9.63 -16.88 -15.24
C ARG A 384 -10.76 -17.90 -15.11
N ARG A 385 -10.84 -18.69 -14.03
CA ARG A 385 -11.98 -19.60 -13.79
C ARG A 385 -13.27 -18.86 -13.41
N ASN A 386 -13.18 -17.69 -12.79
CA ASN A 386 -14.37 -16.90 -12.40
C ASN A 386 -14.91 -15.98 -13.51
N PHE A 387 -14.25 -15.93 -14.67
CA PHE A 387 -14.72 -15.24 -15.88
C PHE A 387 -15.03 -16.19 -17.04
N GLY A 388 -14.74 -17.49 -16.90
CA GLY A 388 -15.16 -18.55 -17.80
C GLY A 388 -16.33 -19.31 -17.22
N GLY A 389 -17.44 -18.62 -16.96
CA GLY A 389 -18.69 -19.26 -16.58
C GLY A 389 -19.26 -20.01 -17.77
N ASP A 390 -19.29 -21.34 -17.66
CA ASP A 390 -20.11 -22.23 -18.44
C ASP A 390 -21.56 -21.71 -18.48
N GLY A 391 -21.90 -21.06 -19.59
CA GLY A 391 -23.28 -20.70 -19.93
C GLY A 391 -23.97 -21.87 -20.61
N GLU A 392 -24.25 -22.92 -19.85
CA GLU A 392 -25.33 -23.87 -20.17
C GLU A 392 -26.59 -23.46 -19.40
N ASP A 393 -27.73 -23.53 -20.12
CA ASP A 393 -29.08 -23.07 -19.78
C ASP A 393 -29.26 -21.53 -19.72
N GLY A 394 -30.06 -20.88 -20.55
CA GLY A 394 -31.32 -21.27 -21.16
C GLY A 394 -32.21 -20.02 -21.14
N GLY A 395 -32.19 -19.22 -22.21
CA GLY A 395 -32.87 -17.93 -22.23
C GLY A 395 -32.91 -17.29 -23.61
N ASP A 396 -33.88 -17.75 -24.40
CA ASP A 396 -34.36 -17.26 -25.68
C ASP A 396 -33.97 -15.80 -26.01
N ARG A 397 -33.00 -15.61 -26.92
CA ARG A 397 -32.76 -14.32 -27.59
C ARG A 397 -32.99 -14.49 -29.09
N PRO A 398 -33.93 -13.74 -29.69
CA PRO A 398 -34.30 -13.92 -31.08
C PRO A 398 -33.14 -13.56 -32.00
N ARG A 399 -32.77 -14.53 -32.85
CA ARG A 399 -31.82 -14.36 -33.95
C ARG A 399 -32.31 -13.22 -34.85
N ARG A 400 -31.56 -12.11 -34.88
CA ARG A 400 -31.73 -11.06 -35.89
C ARG A 400 -31.46 -11.68 -37.28
N ARG A 401 -32.56 -11.93 -37.97
CA ARG A 401 -32.64 -12.31 -39.38
C ARG A 401 -32.01 -11.18 -40.20
N ARG A 402 -30.80 -11.41 -40.71
CA ARG A 402 -30.17 -10.58 -41.76
C ARG A 402 -30.95 -10.83 -43.04
N GLY A 403 -32.02 -10.06 -43.25
CA GLY A 403 -32.71 -9.96 -44.52
C GLY A 403 -31.83 -9.19 -45.50
N GLY A 404 -31.40 -9.85 -46.56
CA GLY A 404 -30.92 -9.20 -47.76
C GLY A 404 -32.13 -8.80 -48.60
N GLU A 405 -32.29 -7.50 -48.86
CA GLU A 405 -33.06 -7.03 -50.01
C GLU A 405 -32.09 -6.89 -51.18
N GLN A 406 -32.23 -7.82 -52.13
CA GLN A 406 -31.87 -7.61 -53.52
C GLN A 406 -32.91 -6.67 -54.13
N GLN A 407 -32.45 -5.52 -54.63
CA GLN A 407 -33.16 -4.73 -55.63
C GLN A 407 -32.69 -5.19 -57.01
N ASP A 408 -33.54 -5.93 -57.70
CA ASP A 408 -33.72 -5.96 -59.16
C ASP A 408 -35.23 -5.69 -59.33
N GLY A 409 -35.79 -4.76 -60.10
CA GLY A 409 -35.36 -3.97 -61.25
C GLY A 409 -36.50 -4.02 -62.28
N VAL A 410 -37.25 -2.93 -62.45
CA VAL A 410 -37.95 -2.48 -63.69
C VAL A 410 -38.16 -0.97 -63.59
#